data_AF-A0A7M2VFZ5-F1
#
_entry.id   AF-A0A7M2VFZ5-F1
#
_cell.length_a   1.000
_cell.length_b   1.000
_cell.length_c   1.000
_cell.angle_alpha   90.00
_cell.angle_beta   90.00
_cell.angle_gamma   90.00
#
_symmetry.space_group_name_H-M   'P 1'
#
loop_
_entity.id
_entity.type
_entity.pdbx_description
1 polymer ?
#
loop_
_entity_poly.entity_id
_entity_poly.type
_entity_poly.pdbx_seq_one_letter_code
_entity_poly.pdbx_strand_id
1 'polypeptide(L)'
;MNDFYSEEYLYEEDEYLANKEIKAELVDFIIKSNESSEFLLVQDALLLLFDNTGCQEDFEILDEIISPLFEKNILDDKLLEKYCNNSPLSRWR
;
A
#
# COMPACT_ATOMS: atom_id res chain seq x y z
N MET A 1 22.82 18.64 22.93
CA MET A 1 22.85 18.01 21.60
C MET A 1 22.19 16.65 21.78
N ASN A 2 20.85 16.58 21.66
CA ASN A 2 20.10 15.32 21.58
C ASN A 2 18.57 15.47 21.38
N ASP A 3 17.96 16.64 21.59
CA ASP A 3 16.49 16.72 21.50
C ASP A 3 15.95 16.78 20.05
N PHE A 4 16.72 17.32 19.10
CA PHE A 4 16.27 17.45 17.70
C PHE A 4 16.08 16.07 17.02
N TYR A 5 16.98 15.12 17.28
CA TYR A 5 16.92 13.78 16.70
C TYR A 5 15.88 12.88 17.36
N SER A 6 15.55 13.13 18.64
CA SER A 6 14.50 12.35 19.32
C SER A 6 13.09 12.77 18.91
N GLU A 7 12.89 14.04 18.58
CA GLU A 7 11.59 14.51 18.07
C GLU A 7 11.36 14.02 16.64
N GLU A 8 12.35 14.13 15.75
CA GLU A 8 12.28 13.66 14.35
C GLU A 8 11.89 12.18 14.25
N TYR A 9 12.50 11.31 15.07
CA TYR A 9 12.19 9.87 15.07
C TYR A 9 10.76 9.55 15.53
N LEU A 10 10.21 10.31 16.48
CA LEU A 10 8.82 10.13 16.91
C LEU A 10 7.83 10.56 15.81
N TYR A 11 8.15 11.62 15.08
CA TYR A 11 7.34 12.06 13.95
C TYR A 11 7.37 11.07 12.78
N GLU A 12 8.53 10.46 12.49
CA GLU A 12 8.67 9.42 11.47
C GLU A 12 7.88 8.15 11.82
N GLU A 13 7.92 7.70 13.08
CA GLU A 13 7.14 6.54 13.53
C GLU A 13 5.62 6.80 13.45
N ASP A 14 5.18 7.99 13.87
CA ASP A 14 3.77 8.40 13.77
C ASP A 14 3.31 8.49 12.29
N GLU A 15 4.15 9.00 11.39
CA GLU A 15 3.87 9.07 9.95
C GLU A 15 3.78 7.67 9.34
N TYR A 16 4.70 6.77 9.67
CA TYR A 16 4.67 5.36 9.24
C TYR A 16 3.36 4.68 9.65
N LEU A 17 2.98 4.82 10.92
CA LEU A 17 1.77 4.19 11.46
C LEU A 17 0.51 4.74 10.80
N ALA A 18 0.41 6.06 10.62
CA ALA A 18 -0.72 6.69 9.96
C ALA A 18 -0.83 6.26 8.48
N ASN A 19 0.29 6.22 7.77
CA ASN A 19 0.33 5.78 6.38
C ASN A 19 -0.09 4.31 6.25
N LYS A 20 0.39 3.45 7.16
CA LYS A 20 -0.02 2.04 7.25
C LYS A 20 -1.51 1.87 7.52
N GLU A 21 -2.08 2.63 8.45
CA GLU A 21 -3.51 2.58 8.77
C GLU A 21 -4.35 2.95 7.54
N ILE A 22 -4.03 4.04 6.86
CA ILE A 22 -4.76 4.49 5.64
C ILE A 22 -4.67 3.43 4.53
N LYS A 23 -3.49 2.87 4.28
CA LYS A 23 -3.32 1.83 3.25
C LYS A 23 -4.04 0.53 3.63
N ALA A 24 -4.08 0.16 4.90
CA ALA A 24 -4.83 -1.00 5.38
C ALA A 24 -6.34 -0.81 5.20
N GLU A 25 -6.88 0.38 5.50
CA GLU A 25 -8.28 0.71 5.22
C GLU A 25 -8.61 0.61 3.72
N LEU A 26 -7.68 1.00 2.85
CA LEU A 26 -7.83 0.87 1.40
C LEU A 26 -7.86 -0.60 0.95
N VAL A 27 -7.04 -1.48 1.55
CA VAL A 27 -7.09 -2.93 1.30
C VAL A 27 -8.45 -3.50 1.71
N ASP A 28 -8.96 -3.13 2.89
CA ASP A 28 -10.29 -3.53 3.35
C ASP A 28 -11.40 -3.04 2.41
N PHE A 29 -11.27 -1.82 1.90
CA PHE A 29 -12.19 -1.27 0.92
C PHE A 29 -12.19 -2.09 -0.38
N ILE A 30 -11.01 -2.40 -0.93
CA ILE A 30 -10.85 -3.23 -2.13
C ILE A 30 -11.55 -4.58 -1.95
N ILE A 31 -11.37 -5.22 -0.79
CA ILE A 31 -12.00 -6.50 -0.47
C ILE A 31 -13.53 -6.39 -0.46
N LYS A 32 -14.08 -5.39 0.23
CA LYS A 32 -15.54 -5.18 0.31
C LYS A 32 -16.14 -4.85 -1.06
N SER A 33 -15.44 -4.07 -1.88
CA SER A 33 -15.85 -3.77 -3.26
C SER A 33 -15.84 -5.02 -4.13
N ASN A 34 -14.83 -5.89 -3.99
CA ASN A 34 -14.77 -7.15 -4.72
C ASN A 34 -15.91 -8.10 -4.32
N GLU A 35 -16.21 -8.21 -3.03
CA GLU A 35 -17.35 -9.00 -2.51
C GLU A 35 -18.71 -8.48 -3.02
N SER A 36 -18.79 -7.17 -3.29
CA SER A 36 -19.97 -6.51 -3.87
C SER A 36 -20.01 -6.54 -5.40
N SER A 37 -19.02 -7.16 -6.06
CA SER A 37 -18.87 -7.19 -7.53
C SER A 37 -18.70 -5.80 -8.18
N GLU A 38 -18.20 -4.82 -7.42
CA GLU A 38 -17.93 -3.45 -7.89
C GLU A 38 -16.54 -3.36 -8.55
N PHE A 39 -16.39 -4.02 -9.70
CA PHE A 39 -15.08 -4.22 -10.35
C PHE A 39 -14.33 -2.93 -10.72
N LEU A 40 -15.04 -1.85 -11.03
CA LEU A 40 -14.42 -0.56 -11.33
C LEU A 40 -13.81 0.06 -10.06
N LEU A 41 -14.52 0.01 -8.93
CA LEU A 41 -14.01 0.49 -7.65
C LEU A 41 -12.78 -0.30 -7.20
N VAL A 42 -12.76 -1.62 -7.43
CA VAL A 42 -11.59 -2.46 -7.17
C VAL A 42 -10.38 -1.98 -7.98
N GLN A 43 -10.55 -1.73 -9.28
CA GLN A 43 -9.45 -1.27 -10.14
C GLN A 43 -8.93 0.11 -9.74
N ASP A 44 -9.83 1.05 -9.47
CA ASP A 44 -9.47 2.42 -9.08
C ASP A 44 -8.75 2.44 -7.72
N ALA A 45 -9.22 1.64 -6.75
CA ALA A 45 -8.59 1.54 -5.45
C ALA A 45 -7.22 0.83 -5.50
N LEU A 46 -7.06 -0.19 -6.35
CA LEU A 46 -5.74 -0.80 -6.60
C LEU A 46 -4.78 0.22 -7.20
N LEU A 47 -5.20 0.98 -8.21
CA LEU A 47 -4.39 2.05 -8.80
C LEU A 47 -3.96 3.06 -7.73
N LEU A 48 -4.90 3.51 -6.90
CA LEU A 48 -4.62 4.46 -5.82
C LEU A 48 -3.58 3.89 -4.83
N LEU A 49 -3.69 2.63 -4.43
CA LEU A 49 -2.74 1.99 -3.52
C LEU A 49 -1.32 1.98 -4.10
N PHE A 50 -1.17 1.57 -5.36
CA PHE A 50 0.14 1.44 -6.01
C PHE A 50 0.74 2.78 -6.45
N ASP A 51 -0.08 3.79 -6.78
CA ASP A 51 0.38 5.15 -7.09
C ASP A 51 0.90 5.86 -5.84
N ASN A 52 0.36 5.53 -4.66
CA ASN A 52 0.82 6.05 -3.37
C ASN A 52 1.87 5.14 -2.71
N THR A 53 2.42 4.16 -3.41
CA THR A 53 3.54 3.36 -2.90
C THR A 53 4.75 3.75 -3.75
N GLY A 54 5.73 4.47 -3.18
CA GLY A 54 6.82 5.02 -3.99
C GLY A 54 8.18 5.13 -3.31
N CYS A 55 8.24 5.06 -1.97
CA CYS A 55 9.49 4.95 -1.22
C CYS A 55 9.69 3.53 -0.68
N GLN A 56 10.82 3.32 0.00
CA GLN A 56 11.12 2.05 0.67
C GLN A 56 10.10 1.76 1.79
N GLU A 57 9.78 2.75 2.62
CA GLU A 57 8.84 2.59 3.74
C GLU A 57 7.44 2.22 3.26
N ASP A 58 6.95 2.85 2.19
CA ASP A 58 5.68 2.45 1.58
C ASP A 58 5.69 1.00 1.12
N PHE A 59 6.83 0.53 0.58
CA PHE A 59 6.99 -0.83 0.09
C PHE A 59 6.95 -1.84 1.23
N GLU A 60 7.61 -1.53 2.35
CA GLU A 60 7.57 -2.33 3.58
C GLU A 60 6.14 -2.42 4.11
N ILE A 61 5.42 -1.28 4.18
CA ILE A 61 4.00 -1.25 4.54
C ILE A 61 3.18 -2.12 3.58
N LEU A 62 3.40 -1.99 2.28
CA LEU A 62 2.64 -2.73 1.27
C LEU A 62 2.81 -4.25 1.46
N ASP A 63 4.05 -4.72 1.64
CA ASP A 63 4.36 -6.15 1.85
C ASP A 63 3.63 -6.70 3.09
N GLU A 64 3.52 -5.90 4.15
CA GLU A 64 2.80 -6.27 5.37
C GLU A 64 1.28 -6.41 5.17
N ILE A 65 0.66 -5.60 4.30
CA ILE A 65 -0.81 -5.50 4.20
C ILE A 65 -1.41 -6.17 2.95
N ILE A 66 -0.61 -6.53 1.95
CA ILE A 66 -1.12 -6.93 0.62
C ILE A 66 -1.61 -8.39 0.54
N SER A 67 -1.15 -9.25 1.46
CA SER A 67 -1.45 -10.69 1.47
C SER A 67 -2.94 -11.04 1.28
N PRO A 68 -3.91 -10.38 1.94
CA PRO A 68 -5.33 -10.66 1.76
C PRO A 68 -5.84 -10.50 0.31
N LEU A 69 -5.22 -9.64 -0.49
CA LEU A 69 -5.60 -9.44 -1.90
C LEU A 69 -5.22 -10.65 -2.77
N PHE A 70 -4.11 -11.34 -2.45
CA PHE A 70 -3.71 -12.59 -3.09
C PHE A 70 -4.61 -13.75 -2.66
N GLU A 71 -4.88 -13.87 -1.36
CA GLU A 71 -5.74 -14.93 -0.81
C GLU A 71 -7.15 -14.92 -1.43
N LYS A 72 -7.68 -13.73 -1.72
CA LYS A 72 -8.98 -13.54 -2.35
C LYS A 72 -8.94 -13.56 -3.88
N ASN A 73 -7.78 -13.80 -4.50
CA ASN A 73 -7.56 -13.76 -5.96
C ASN A 73 -7.96 -12.42 -6.60
N ILE A 74 -7.86 -11.33 -5.83
CA ILE A 74 -8.06 -9.96 -6.33
C ILE A 74 -6.79 -9.49 -7.05
N LEU A 75 -5.64 -9.89 -6.49
CA LEU A 75 -4.33 -9.65 -7.05
C LEU A 75 -3.66 -10.99 -7.39
N ASP A 76 -2.88 -11.01 -8.46
CA ASP A 76 -1.96 -12.08 -8.81
C ASP A 76 -0.59 -11.50 -9.17
N ASP A 77 0.42 -12.36 -9.33
CA ASP A 77 1.78 -11.92 -9.64
C ASP A 77 1.86 -11.09 -10.92
N LYS A 78 0.99 -11.36 -11.91
CA LYS A 78 0.97 -10.62 -13.18
C LYS A 78 0.44 -9.20 -13.01
N LEU A 79 -0.63 -9.04 -12.23
CA LEU A 79 -1.19 -7.75 -11.88
C LEU A 79 -0.22 -6.97 -11.01
N LEU A 80 0.38 -7.61 -10.00
CA LEU A 80 1.42 -6.99 -9.18
C LEU A 80 2.56 -6.49 -10.07
N GLU A 81 3.07 -7.32 -10.98
CA GLU A 81 4.15 -6.94 -11.89
C GLU A 81 3.74 -5.75 -12.78
N LYS A 82 2.50 -5.75 -13.28
CA LYS A 82 1.95 -4.64 -14.07
C LYS A 82 1.91 -3.33 -13.28
N TYR A 83 1.48 -3.36 -12.02
CA TYR A 83 1.45 -2.17 -11.19
C TYR A 83 2.86 -1.68 -10.85
N CYS A 84 3.76 -2.58 -10.44
CA CYS A 84 5.14 -2.24 -10.11
C CYS A 84 5.94 -1.71 -11.31
N ASN A 85 5.72 -2.24 -12.53
CA ASN A 85 6.40 -1.77 -13.75
C ASN A 85 5.97 -0.35 -14.17
N ASN A 86 4.75 0.07 -13.81
CA ASN A 86 4.20 1.38 -14.21
C ASN A 86 4.26 2.42 -13.08
N SER A 87 4.77 2.04 -11.91
CA SER A 87 4.81 2.86 -10.70
C SER A 87 6.26 3.25 -10.33
N PRO A 88 6.47 4.32 -9.53
CA PRO A 88 7.73 4.60 -8.85
C PRO A 88 8.37 3.38 -8.15
N LEU A 89 7.57 2.36 -7.85
CA LEU A 89 7.96 1.06 -7.29
C LEU A 89 9.03 0.31 -8.09
N SER A 90 9.13 0.54 -9.39
CA SER A 90 10.17 -0.09 -10.23
C SER A 90 11.60 0.18 -9.73
N ARG A 91 11.81 1.20 -8.89
CA ARG A 91 13.11 1.60 -8.34
C ARG A 91 13.59 0.73 -7.18
N TRP A 92 12.69 0.01 -6.51
CA TRP A 92 12.97 -0.75 -5.28
C TRP A 92 12.84 -2.27 -5.48
N ARG A 93 12.93 -2.72 -6.73
CA ARG A 93 12.95 -4.14 -7.11
C ARG A 93 14.26 -4.83 -6.77
#